data_AF-A0A957YX62-F1
#
_entry.id   AF-A0A957YX62-F1
#
_cell.length_a   1.000
_cell.length_b   1.000
_cell.length_c   1.000
_cell.angle_alpha   90.00
_cell.angle_beta   90.00
_cell.angle_gamma   90.00
#
_symmetry.space_group_name_H-M   'P 1'
#
loop_
_entity.id
_entity.type
_entity.pdbx_description
1 polymer ?
#
loop_
_entity_poly.entity_id
_entity_poly.type
_entity_poly.pdbx_seq_one_letter_code
_entity_poly.pdbx_strand_id
1 'polypeptide(L)'
;MTNKNSATDLDVVKVLMAKKSHCLSKAQVFAEMELMETAQPLFLSAAEYEERIAALLDTKAQELDAAIHRISAASCYEQAGNLSSAITLYHAALAGPLSSKTRTDVLEMLRLTLEKLAQQPQLSMPSTTMPDALAAV
;
A
#
# COMPACT_ATOMS: atom_id res chain seq x y z
N MET A 1 -23.75 -29.37 -3.71
CA MET A 1 -23.34 -28.93 -2.36
C MET A 1 -22.83 -27.50 -2.48
N THR A 2 -23.69 -26.51 -2.30
CA THR A 2 -23.30 -25.09 -2.31
C THR A 2 -22.54 -24.80 -1.02
N ASN A 3 -21.29 -24.36 -1.19
CA ASN A 3 -20.30 -24.20 -0.14
C ASN A 3 -20.68 -23.05 0.80
N LYS A 4 -21.05 -23.36 2.05
CA LYS A 4 -21.46 -22.40 3.08
C LYS A 4 -20.40 -21.31 3.34
N ASN A 5 -19.15 -21.56 2.94
CA ASN A 5 -18.01 -20.66 3.11
C ASN A 5 -18.05 -19.45 2.16
N SER A 6 -18.64 -19.57 0.96
CA SER A 6 -18.62 -18.47 -0.01
C SER A 6 -19.48 -17.28 0.41
N ALA A 7 -20.57 -17.53 1.14
CA ALA A 7 -21.44 -16.50 1.70
C ALA A 7 -20.71 -15.70 2.79
N THR A 8 -19.98 -16.38 3.68
CA THR A 8 -19.21 -15.74 4.76
C THR A 8 -18.09 -14.86 4.21
N ASP A 9 -17.37 -15.31 3.19
CA ASP A 9 -16.27 -14.54 2.62
C ASP A 9 -16.76 -13.27 1.90
N LEU A 10 -17.92 -13.32 1.25
CA LEU A 10 -18.51 -12.14 0.62
C LEU A 10 -18.91 -11.09 1.68
N ASP A 11 -19.44 -11.53 2.81
CA ASP A 11 -19.80 -10.64 3.91
C ASP A 11 -18.55 -10.01 4.55
N VAL A 12 -17.45 -10.78 4.67
CA VAL A 12 -16.15 -10.25 5.11
C VAL A 12 -15.64 -9.18 4.15
N VAL A 13 -15.66 -9.42 2.83
CA VAL A 13 -15.23 -8.41 1.83
C VAL A 13 -16.04 -7.13 1.97
N LYS A 14 -17.37 -7.21 2.11
CA LYS A 14 -18.22 -6.03 2.31
C LYS A 14 -17.85 -5.23 3.57
N VAL A 15 -17.60 -5.93 4.68
CA VAL A 15 -17.17 -5.27 5.93
C VAL A 15 -15.81 -4.58 5.75
N LEU A 16 -14.86 -5.23 5.08
CA LEU A 16 -13.55 -4.63 4.78
C LEU A 16 -13.68 -3.41 3.87
N MET A 17 -14.51 -3.48 2.82
CA MET A 17 -14.77 -2.35 1.93
C MET A 17 -15.36 -1.15 2.69
N ALA A 18 -16.33 -1.40 3.59
CA ALA A 18 -16.90 -0.33 4.42
C ALA A 18 -15.84 0.31 5.33
N LYS A 19 -14.99 -0.50 5.97
CA LYS A 19 -13.90 -0.02 6.82
C LYS A 19 -12.86 0.79 6.04
N LYS A 20 -12.42 0.30 4.87
CA LYS A 20 -11.56 1.07 3.96
C LYS A 20 -12.18 2.41 3.63
N SER A 21 -13.42 2.43 3.13
CA SER A 21 -14.05 3.67 2.67
C SER A 21 -14.13 4.70 3.80
N HIS A 22 -14.37 4.23 5.03
CA HIS A 22 -14.32 5.09 6.21
C HIS A 22 -12.92 5.67 6.48
N CYS A 23 -11.87 4.84 6.43
CA CYS A 23 -10.49 5.31 6.60
C CYS A 23 -10.07 6.27 5.49
N LEU A 24 -10.35 5.93 4.23
CA LEU A 24 -9.92 6.68 3.06
C LEU A 24 -10.58 8.06 2.99
N SER A 25 -11.88 8.14 3.21
CA SER A 25 -12.60 9.43 3.23
C SER A 25 -12.08 10.37 4.31
N LYS A 26 -11.82 9.84 5.52
CA LYS A 26 -11.18 10.63 6.59
C LYS A 26 -9.75 11.05 6.23
N ALA A 27 -8.95 10.12 5.70
CA ALA A 27 -7.57 10.41 5.30
C ALA A 27 -7.51 11.54 4.26
N GLN A 28 -8.40 11.49 3.26
CA GLN A 28 -8.51 12.51 2.22
C GLN A 28 -8.84 13.89 2.81
N VAL A 29 -9.83 13.97 3.71
CA VAL A 29 -10.18 15.24 4.37
C VAL A 29 -8.98 15.80 5.15
N PHE A 30 -8.25 14.98 5.90
CA PHE A 30 -7.07 15.46 6.62
C PHE A 30 -5.93 15.88 5.68
N ALA A 31 -5.72 15.15 4.57
CA ALA A 31 -4.71 15.50 3.58
C ALA A 31 -5.04 16.82 2.87
N GLU A 32 -6.31 17.05 2.51
CA GLU A 32 -6.80 18.31 1.93
C GLU A 32 -6.63 19.51 2.89
N MET A 33 -6.66 19.25 4.20
CA MET A 33 -6.37 20.24 5.24
C MET A 33 -4.87 20.36 5.57
N GLU A 34 -3.99 19.75 4.77
CA GLU A 34 -2.54 19.70 4.98
C GLU A 34 -2.10 19.03 6.30
N LEU A 35 -2.99 18.25 6.93
CA LEU A 35 -2.74 17.52 8.18
C LEU A 35 -2.19 16.12 7.90
N MET A 36 -1.08 16.04 7.17
CA MET A 36 -0.52 14.76 6.70
C MET A 36 -0.11 13.80 7.82
N GLU A 37 0.36 14.30 8.96
CA GLU A 37 0.67 13.47 10.13
C GLU A 37 -0.57 12.71 10.65
N THR A 38 -1.77 13.31 10.51
CA THR A 38 -3.03 12.66 10.89
C THR A 38 -3.56 11.77 9.77
N ALA A 39 -3.36 12.17 8.51
CA ALA A 39 -3.82 11.41 7.34
C ALA A 39 -3.03 10.09 7.14
N GLN A 40 -1.73 10.11 7.39
CA GLN A 40 -0.82 8.99 7.16
C GLN A 40 -1.28 7.66 7.79
N PRO A 41 -1.57 7.56 9.11
CA PRO A 41 -2.02 6.30 9.70
C PRO A 41 -3.37 5.81 9.15
N LEU A 42 -4.23 6.70 8.65
CA LEU A 42 -5.49 6.35 8.02
C LEU A 42 -5.28 5.79 6.61
N PHE A 43 -4.34 6.34 5.84
CA PHE A 43 -3.92 5.77 4.57
C PHE A 43 -3.28 4.38 4.76
N LEU A 44 -2.43 4.19 5.77
CA LEU A 44 -1.88 2.87 6.10
C LEU A 44 -2.99 1.86 6.42
N SER A 45 -3.94 2.24 7.28
CA SER A 45 -5.09 1.38 7.61
C SER A 45 -5.92 1.02 6.39
N ALA A 46 -6.16 1.98 5.48
CA ALA A 46 -6.88 1.73 4.24
C ALA A 46 -6.10 0.76 3.31
N ALA A 47 -4.78 0.89 3.23
CA ALA A 47 -3.92 -0.01 2.46
C ALA A 47 -4.00 -1.46 2.97
N GLU A 48 -3.93 -1.67 4.29
CA GLU A 48 -4.07 -3.00 4.89
C GLU A 48 -5.42 -3.65 4.59
N TYR A 49 -6.51 -2.88 4.58
CA TYR A 49 -7.82 -3.40 4.19
C TYR A 49 -7.85 -3.83 2.73
N GLU A 50 -7.22 -3.07 1.83
CA GLU A 50 -7.12 -3.44 0.41
C GLU A 50 -6.33 -4.71 0.19
N GLU A 51 -5.19 -4.89 0.87
CA GLU A 51 -4.41 -6.12 0.77
C GLU A 51 -5.21 -7.34 1.24
N ARG A 52 -5.95 -7.21 2.35
CA ARG A 52 -6.83 -8.28 2.85
C ARG A 52 -7.95 -8.60 1.86
N ILE A 53 -8.55 -7.59 1.23
CA ILE A 53 -9.56 -7.81 0.20
C ILE A 53 -8.94 -8.51 -1.03
N ALA A 54 -7.79 -8.05 -1.50
CA ALA A 54 -7.08 -8.67 -2.63
C ALA A 54 -6.79 -10.15 -2.36
N ALA A 55 -6.26 -10.48 -1.17
CA ALA A 55 -5.98 -11.85 -0.79
C ALA A 55 -7.25 -12.73 -0.76
N LEU A 56 -8.38 -12.21 -0.27
CA LEU A 56 -9.66 -12.94 -0.29
C LEU A 56 -10.25 -13.13 -1.70
N LEU A 57 -9.90 -12.25 -2.64
CA LEU A 57 -10.33 -12.37 -4.03
C LEU A 57 -9.45 -13.36 -4.80
N ASP A 58 -8.14 -13.42 -4.49
CA ASP A 58 -7.23 -14.43 -5.04
C ASP A 58 -7.70 -15.85 -4.72
N THR A 59 -8.12 -16.11 -3.48
CA THR A 59 -8.62 -17.45 -3.09
C THR A 59 -9.88 -17.86 -3.84
N LYS A 60 -10.56 -16.91 -4.47
CA LYS A 60 -11.76 -17.11 -5.31
C LYS A 60 -11.46 -17.06 -6.80
N ALA A 61 -10.20 -17.00 -7.20
CA ALA A 61 -9.75 -16.82 -8.58
C ALA A 61 -10.30 -15.55 -9.25
N GLN A 62 -10.60 -14.51 -8.46
CA GLN A 62 -11.01 -13.19 -8.96
C GLN A 62 -9.79 -12.30 -9.18
N GLU A 63 -8.86 -12.75 -10.03
CA GLU A 63 -7.53 -12.17 -10.18
C GLU A 63 -7.53 -10.70 -10.64
N LEU A 64 -8.48 -10.32 -11.50
CA LEU A 64 -8.64 -8.93 -11.95
C LEU A 64 -9.03 -8.02 -10.79
N ASP A 65 -10.04 -8.42 -10.01
CA ASP A 65 -10.50 -7.64 -8.86
C ASP A 65 -9.38 -7.54 -7.81
N ALA A 66 -8.68 -8.65 -7.55
CA ALA A 66 -7.52 -8.67 -6.66
C ALA A 66 -6.43 -7.71 -7.12
N ALA A 67 -6.13 -7.65 -8.43
CA ALA A 67 -5.17 -6.70 -8.99
C ALA A 67 -5.61 -5.23 -8.79
N ILE A 68 -6.91 -4.92 -8.96
CA ILE A 68 -7.46 -3.57 -8.72
C ILE A 68 -7.28 -3.16 -7.25
N HIS A 69 -7.53 -4.09 -6.32
CA HIS A 69 -7.31 -3.83 -4.89
C HIS A 69 -5.82 -3.66 -4.55
N ARG A 70 -4.91 -4.40 -5.19
CA ARG A 70 -3.46 -4.17 -5.02
C ARG A 70 -3.02 -2.79 -5.51
N ILE A 71 -3.54 -2.32 -6.64
CA ILE A 71 -3.27 -0.95 -7.13
C ILE A 71 -3.72 0.08 -6.08
N SER A 72 -4.94 -0.10 -5.57
CA SER A 72 -5.51 0.79 -4.55
C SER A 72 -4.70 0.76 -3.23
N ALA A 73 -4.25 -0.42 -2.80
CA ALA A 73 -3.34 -0.57 -1.66
C ALA A 73 -2.02 0.17 -1.87
N ALA A 74 -1.41 0.00 -3.06
CA ALA A 74 -0.17 0.67 -3.43
C ALA A 74 -0.31 2.19 -3.37
N SER A 75 -1.39 2.75 -3.94
CA SER A 75 -1.65 4.19 -3.87
C SER A 75 -1.84 4.68 -2.42
N CYS A 76 -2.49 3.90 -1.56
CA CYS A 76 -2.61 4.26 -0.13
C CYS A 76 -1.26 4.25 0.59
N TYR A 77 -0.40 3.25 0.34
CA TYR A 77 0.96 3.23 0.89
C TYR A 77 1.80 4.40 0.38
N GLU A 78 1.66 4.76 -0.90
CA GLU A 78 2.33 5.91 -1.49
C GLU A 78 1.92 7.22 -0.80
N GLN A 79 0.62 7.44 -0.57
CA GLN A 79 0.10 8.58 0.18
C GLN A 79 0.59 8.60 1.63
N ALA A 80 0.81 7.44 2.22
CA ALA A 80 1.39 7.30 3.55
C ALA A 80 2.93 7.40 3.57
N GLY A 81 3.59 7.63 2.43
CA GLY A 81 5.05 7.71 2.32
C GLY A 81 5.78 6.36 2.43
N ASN A 82 5.07 5.23 2.47
CA ASN A 82 5.66 3.90 2.47
C ASN A 82 5.89 3.42 1.02
N LEU A 83 6.89 4.01 0.37
CA LEU A 83 7.16 3.80 -1.05
C LEU A 83 7.58 2.36 -1.38
N SER A 84 8.31 1.69 -0.48
CA SER A 84 8.73 0.30 -0.66
C SER A 84 7.55 -0.67 -0.75
N SER A 85 6.56 -0.52 0.13
CA SER A 85 5.31 -1.31 0.05
C SER A 85 4.51 -0.99 -1.21
N ALA A 86 4.42 0.30 -1.58
CA ALA A 86 3.73 0.72 -2.80
C ALA A 86 4.34 0.07 -4.06
N ILE A 87 5.66 0.12 -4.23
CA ILE A 87 6.38 -0.50 -5.35
C ILE A 87 6.10 -2.01 -5.44
N THR A 88 6.19 -2.71 -4.31
CA THR A 88 5.93 -4.14 -4.23
C THR A 88 4.52 -4.48 -4.74
N LEU A 89 3.53 -3.70 -4.33
CA LEU A 89 2.13 -3.91 -4.71
C LEU A 89 1.82 -3.52 -6.15
N TYR A 90 2.44 -2.47 -6.70
CA TYR A 90 2.34 -2.16 -8.12
C TYR A 90 2.91 -3.30 -8.98
N HIS A 91 4.07 -3.86 -8.62
CA HIS A 91 4.60 -5.04 -9.29
C HIS A 91 3.66 -6.25 -9.20
N ALA A 92 3.10 -6.52 -8.01
CA ALA A 92 2.14 -7.60 -7.82
C ALA A 92 0.85 -7.39 -8.64
N ALA A 93 0.36 -6.15 -8.75
CA ALA A 93 -0.78 -5.82 -9.60
C ALA A 93 -0.48 -6.03 -11.09
N LEU A 94 0.72 -5.66 -11.54
CA LEU A 94 1.18 -5.87 -12.92
C LEU A 94 1.31 -7.34 -13.30
N ALA A 95 1.53 -8.24 -12.33
CA ALA A 95 1.50 -9.67 -12.58
C ALA A 95 0.08 -10.21 -12.86
N GLY A 96 -0.97 -9.47 -12.47
CA GLY A 96 -2.36 -9.84 -12.70
C GLY A 96 -2.91 -9.48 -14.10
N PRO A 97 -4.15 -9.88 -14.40
CA PRO A 97 -4.77 -9.75 -15.72
C PRO A 97 -5.33 -8.34 -16.00
N LEU A 98 -4.51 -7.31 -15.85
CA LEU A 98 -4.91 -5.92 -16.12
C LEU A 98 -5.14 -5.65 -17.62
N SER A 99 -6.11 -4.78 -17.93
CA SER A 99 -6.29 -4.24 -19.27
C SER A 99 -5.04 -3.48 -19.73
N SER A 100 -4.78 -3.40 -21.03
CA SER A 100 -3.61 -2.67 -21.57
C SER A 100 -3.55 -1.23 -21.10
N LYS A 101 -4.70 -0.54 -21.03
CA LYS A 101 -4.77 0.84 -20.53
C LYS A 101 -4.38 0.91 -19.05
N THR A 102 -5.04 0.13 -18.20
CA THR A 102 -4.75 0.11 -16.76
C THR A 102 -3.30 -0.28 -16.48
N ARG A 103 -2.75 -1.22 -17.24
CA ARG A 103 -1.34 -1.63 -17.13
C ARG A 103 -0.38 -0.47 -17.41
N THR A 104 -0.64 0.32 -18.45
CA THR A 104 0.15 1.53 -18.75
C THR A 104 0.07 2.53 -17.60
N ASP A 105 -1.14 2.79 -17.09
CA ASP A 105 -1.32 3.72 -15.96
C ASP A 105 -0.55 3.24 -14.71
N VAL A 106 -0.56 1.94 -14.41
CA VAL A 106 0.17 1.36 -13.28
C VAL A 106 1.69 1.39 -13.48
N LEU A 107 2.19 1.16 -14.69
CA LEU A 107 3.61 1.30 -14.99
C LEU A 107 4.10 2.74 -14.76
N GLU A 108 3.29 3.73 -15.14
CA GLU A 108 3.61 5.13 -14.91
C GLU A 108 3.60 5.48 -13.42
N MET A 109 2.58 5.04 -12.66
CA MET A 109 2.56 5.21 -11.20
C MET A 109 3.79 4.57 -10.55
N LEU A 110 4.14 3.33 -10.93
CA LEU A 110 5.34 2.65 -10.45
C LEU A 110 6.63 3.43 -10.75
N ARG A 111 6.77 3.94 -11.97
CA ARG A 111 7.93 4.77 -12.37
C ARG A 111 8.05 6.00 -11.47
N LEU A 112 6.95 6.73 -11.27
CA LEU A 112 6.92 7.91 -10.40
C LEU A 112 7.24 7.56 -8.94
N THR A 113 6.75 6.44 -8.43
CA THR A 113 7.06 5.99 -7.06
C THR A 113 8.55 5.63 -6.91
N LEU A 114 9.15 4.97 -7.90
CA LEU A 114 10.58 4.66 -7.92
C LEU A 114 11.44 5.93 -7.93
N GLU A 115 11.04 6.95 -8.69
CA GLU A 115 11.72 8.25 -8.71
C GLU A 115 11.65 8.95 -7.35
N LYS A 116 10.48 8.94 -6.69
CA LYS A 116 10.33 9.45 -5.32
C LYS A 116 11.25 8.73 -4.34
N LEU A 117 11.33 7.40 -4.41
CA LEU A 117 12.19 6.60 -3.53
C LEU A 117 13.67 6.93 -3.76
N ALA A 118 14.10 7.08 -5.02
CA ALA A 118 15.48 7.42 -5.35
C ALA A 118 15.90 8.81 -4.86
N GLN A 119 14.93 9.73 -4.69
CA GLN A 119 15.14 11.08 -4.18
C GLN A 119 15.13 11.16 -2.65
N GLN A 120 14.68 10.12 -1.94
CA GLN A 120 14.70 10.12 -0.48
C GLN A 120 16.16 10.06 0.00
N PRO A 121 16.61 11.03 0.83
CA PRO A 121 17.92 10.96 1.46
C PRO A 121 17.99 9.65 2.24
N GLN A 122 18.97 8.79 1.91
CA GLN A 122 19.35 7.68 2.77
C GLN A 122 19.64 8.31 4.13
N LEU A 123 18.77 8.11 5.12
CA LEU A 123 19.00 8.59 6.48
C LEU A 123 20.25 7.89 6.98
N SER A 124 21.38 8.56 6.78
CA SER A 124 22.71 8.13 7.15
C SER A 124 22.65 7.77 8.63
N MET A 125 22.82 6.49 8.92
CA MET A 125 23.08 6.02 10.29
C MET A 125 24.20 6.89 10.86
N PRO A 126 24.04 7.48 12.05
CA PRO A 126 25.11 8.23 12.67
C PRO A 126 26.28 7.26 12.87
N SER A 127 27.35 7.47 12.09
CA SER A 127 28.63 6.81 12.31
C SER A 127 29.04 7.16 13.72
N THR A 128 28.87 6.20 14.63
CA THR A 128 29.27 6.33 16.02
C THR A 128 30.79 6.29 16.00
N THR A 129 31.41 7.44 15.80
CA THR A 129 32.82 7.66 16.10
C THR A 129 32.99 7.44 17.61
N MET A 130 33.39 6.22 17.97
CA MET A 130 33.94 5.92 19.28
C MET A 130 35.15 6.83 19.52
N PRO A 131 35.24 7.54 20.66
CA PRO A 131 36.41 8.33 20.99
C PRO A 131 37.61 7.43 21.27
N ASP A 132 38.75 7.80 20.70
CA ASP A 132 40.09 7.27 21.01
C ASP A 132 40.31 7.26 22.52
N ALA A 133 40.26 6.07 23.11
CA ALA A 133 40.75 5.81 24.45
C ALA A 133 41.87 4.79 24.34
N LEU A 134 43.12 5.27 24.29
CA LEU A 134 44.31 4.65 24.90
C LEU A 134 45.58 5.40 24.47
N ALA A 135 45.76 6.59 25.03
CA ALA A 135 47.08 7.18 25.26
C ALA A 135 47.29 7.23 26.77
N ALA A 136 47.74 6.11 27.36
CA ALA A 136 48.51 6.02 28.60
C ALA A 136 48.58 4.55 29.04
N VAL A 137 49.68 3.86 28.73
CA VAL A 137 50.64 3.27 29.69
C VAL A 137 51.96 3.07 28.95
#